data_AF-A0A9P8DYA2-F1
#
_entry.id   AF-A0A9P8DYA2-F1
#
_cell.length_a   1.000
_cell.length_b   1.000
_cell.length_c   1.000
_cell.angle_alpha   90.00
_cell.angle_beta   90.00
_cell.angle_gamma   90.00
#
_symmetry.space_group_name_H-M   'P 1'
#
loop_
_entity.id
_entity.type
_entity.pdbx_description
1 polymer ?
#
loop_
_entity_poly.entity_id
_entity_poly.type
_entity_poly.pdbx_seq_one_letter_code
_entity_poly.pdbx_strand_id
1 'polypeptide(L)'
;MAQPEDLSSLTILSLAEPLLSADDSAHRLSKKSLDAELEHYKDLFSKLRFSYVEQVTKEGFLKAIVADPPQLVDAAENARLEQDLAQAKAALKAKKEQTNQKLQELQELGSRLAQSHDLIQLQTTQLNSLPADIQNLETTIANLKAAQETPSSLPMLNLPLHSTNQLLSEKESDLARLDRDIAQLQSTLPDKKRHVASLKADLDPIESRKRSAIADAQEAQKKRGQHALAQDLDERGKWLKSVDSGLRLMLQI
;
A
#
# COMPACT_ATOMS: atom_id res chain seq x y z
N MET A 1 -16.48 91.38 39.22
CA MET A 1 -15.78 91.12 37.94
C MET A 1 -15.70 89.62 37.77
N ALA A 2 -16.63 89.03 37.02
CA ALA A 2 -16.59 87.62 36.66
C ALA A 2 -15.84 87.52 35.33
N GLN A 3 -14.76 86.74 35.31
CA GLN A 3 -13.98 86.51 34.09
C GLN A 3 -14.83 85.72 33.09
N PRO A 4 -14.76 86.03 31.77
CA PRO A 4 -15.42 85.24 30.75
C PRO A 4 -14.70 83.89 30.66
N GLU A 5 -15.36 82.82 31.07
CA GLU A 5 -14.88 81.46 30.80
C GLU A 5 -14.79 81.26 29.29
N ASP A 6 -13.65 80.70 28.89
CA ASP A 6 -13.08 80.69 27.56
C ASP A 6 -13.91 79.80 26.62
N LEU A 7 -14.77 80.42 25.80
CA LEU A 7 -15.61 79.78 24.77
C LEU A 7 -14.78 79.00 23.73
N SER A 8 -13.46 79.21 23.69
CA SER A 8 -12.49 78.51 22.84
C SER A 8 -12.35 77.01 23.18
N SER A 9 -12.67 76.63 24.41
CA SER A 9 -12.58 75.25 24.92
C SER A 9 -13.66 74.30 24.37
N LEU A 10 -14.72 74.84 23.75
CA LEU A 10 -15.87 74.11 23.19
C LEU A 10 -15.77 73.90 21.66
N THR A 11 -14.60 74.09 21.07
CA THR A 11 -14.43 73.95 19.61
C THR A 11 -14.22 72.48 19.24
N ILE A 12 -14.85 71.99 18.17
CA ILE A 12 -14.84 70.57 17.71
C ILE A 12 -13.43 69.95 17.66
N LEU A 13 -12.39 70.76 17.40
CA LEU A 13 -10.99 70.35 17.41
C LEU A 13 -10.50 69.88 18.78
N SER A 14 -10.88 70.54 19.89
CA SER A 14 -10.45 70.17 21.25
C SER A 14 -11.10 68.88 21.75
N LEU A 15 -12.32 68.57 21.30
CA LEU A 15 -13.00 67.30 21.61
C LEU A 15 -12.49 66.13 20.77
N ALA A 16 -11.96 66.39 19.57
CA ALA A 16 -11.45 65.36 18.66
C ALA A 16 -10.00 64.97 18.94
N GLU A 17 -9.19 65.86 19.54
CA GLU A 17 -7.75 65.68 19.75
C GLU A 17 -7.40 64.44 20.62
N PRO A 18 -8.06 64.18 21.77
CA PRO A 18 -7.79 62.97 22.57
C PRO A 18 -8.24 61.68 21.88
N LEU A 19 -9.11 61.77 20.87
CA LEU A 19 -9.70 60.63 20.15
C LEU A 19 -8.89 60.22 18.92
N LEU A 20 -8.14 61.16 18.31
CA LEU A 20 -7.22 60.86 17.21
C LEU A 20 -5.83 60.42 17.69
N SER A 21 -5.40 60.82 18.89
CA SER A 21 -4.06 60.50 19.42
C SER A 21 -3.89 59.07 19.97
N ALA A 22 -4.94 58.25 19.98
CA ALA A 22 -4.87 56.87 20.48
C ALA A 22 -4.35 55.84 19.46
N ASP A 23 -4.00 56.25 18.22
CA ASP A 23 -3.67 55.37 17.09
C ASP A 23 -2.18 55.39 16.74
N ASP A 24 -1.31 55.01 17.67
CA ASP A 24 0.09 54.74 17.34
C ASP A 24 0.50 53.34 17.84
N SER A 25 0.35 52.32 16.99
CA SER A 25 1.29 51.19 16.82
C SER A 25 0.68 49.99 16.06
N ALA A 26 1.28 49.70 14.89
CA ALA A 26 1.70 48.37 14.39
C ALA A 26 0.79 47.10 14.47
N HIS A 27 -0.48 47.17 14.84
CA HIS A 27 -1.38 45.99 14.98
C HIS A 27 -2.34 45.71 13.80
N ARG A 28 -2.27 46.51 12.73
CA ARG A 28 -3.28 46.66 11.67
C ARG A 28 -3.54 45.50 10.68
N LEU A 29 -2.95 44.32 10.82
CA LEU A 29 -2.98 43.29 9.74
C LEU A 29 -3.75 41.99 10.07
N SER A 30 -4.69 42.03 11.02
CA SER A 30 -5.62 40.92 11.25
C SER A 30 -7.04 41.32 10.86
N LYS A 31 -7.76 40.45 10.13
CA LYS A 31 -9.17 40.65 9.74
C LYS A 31 -10.05 41.03 10.94
N LYS A 32 -9.76 40.49 12.12
CA LYS A 32 -10.45 40.82 13.38
C LYS A 32 -10.13 42.21 13.91
N SER A 33 -8.92 42.74 13.66
CA SER A 33 -8.54 44.12 13.99
C SER A 33 -9.32 45.10 13.11
N LEU A 34 -9.42 44.81 11.82
CA LEU A 34 -10.11 45.67 10.86
C LEU A 34 -11.61 45.77 11.12
N ASP A 35 -12.26 44.64 11.46
CA ASP A 35 -13.68 44.64 11.82
C ASP A 35 -13.95 45.44 13.11
N ALA A 36 -13.06 45.34 14.10
CA ALA A 36 -13.16 46.09 15.35
C ALA A 36 -12.93 47.60 15.14
N GLU A 37 -11.95 47.98 14.32
CA GLU A 37 -11.69 49.38 13.94
C GLU A 37 -12.88 49.97 13.17
N LEU A 38 -13.45 49.24 12.21
CA LEU A 38 -14.64 49.70 11.48
C LEU A 38 -15.83 49.94 12.41
N GLU A 39 -16.02 49.09 13.40
CA GLU A 39 -17.10 49.25 14.37
C GLU A 39 -16.86 50.45 15.30
N HIS A 40 -15.61 50.65 15.73
CA HIS A 40 -15.20 51.84 16.48
C HIS A 40 -15.46 53.12 15.69
N TYR A 41 -15.05 53.19 14.42
CA TYR A 41 -15.27 54.37 13.58
C TYR A 41 -16.77 54.63 13.33
N LYS A 42 -17.58 53.59 13.12
CA LYS A 42 -19.04 53.77 12.97
C LYS A 42 -19.65 54.40 14.22
N ASP A 43 -19.25 53.95 15.41
CA ASP A 43 -19.74 54.50 16.68
C ASP A 43 -19.27 55.96 16.86
N LEU A 44 -17.98 56.22 16.60
CA LEU A 44 -17.40 57.57 16.64
C LEU A 44 -18.11 58.53 15.69
N PHE A 45 -18.28 58.17 14.42
CA PHE A 45 -18.97 59.00 13.44
C PHE A 45 -20.45 59.17 13.77
N SER A 46 -21.09 58.18 14.39
CA SER A 46 -22.48 58.29 14.84
C SER A 46 -22.62 59.34 15.95
N LYS A 47 -21.71 59.33 16.93
CA LYS A 47 -21.64 60.34 18.00
C LYS A 47 -21.31 61.72 17.45
N LEU A 48 -20.33 61.82 16.55
CA LEU A 48 -19.94 63.08 15.92
C LEU A 48 -21.09 63.67 15.10
N ARG A 49 -21.80 62.84 14.32
CA ARG A 49 -22.99 63.26 13.57
C ARG A 49 -24.07 63.80 14.49
N PHE A 50 -24.34 63.14 15.62
CA PHE A 50 -25.33 63.59 16.59
C PHE A 50 -24.95 64.96 17.19
N SER A 51 -23.72 65.08 17.70
CA SER A 51 -23.19 66.32 18.27
C SER A 51 -23.21 67.48 17.25
N TYR A 52 -22.78 67.23 16.03
CA TYR A 52 -22.76 68.24 14.96
C TYR A 52 -24.17 68.73 14.61
N VAL A 53 -25.12 67.82 14.38
CA VAL A 53 -26.49 68.21 14.05
C VAL A 53 -27.12 68.99 15.19
N GLU A 54 -26.89 68.58 16.44
CA GLU A 54 -27.37 69.30 17.62
C GLU A 54 -26.78 70.73 17.69
N GLN A 55 -25.46 70.87 17.52
CA GLN A 55 -24.78 72.15 17.55
C GLN A 55 -25.28 73.09 16.44
N VAL A 56 -25.31 72.62 15.20
CA VAL A 56 -25.79 73.43 14.06
C VAL A 56 -27.24 73.86 14.27
N THR A 57 -28.08 72.99 14.84
CA THR A 57 -29.49 73.32 15.13
C THR A 57 -29.58 74.38 16.23
N LYS A 58 -28.79 74.25 17.31
CA LYS A 58 -28.74 75.25 18.39
C LYS A 58 -28.25 76.60 17.88
N GLU A 59 -27.17 76.62 17.10
CA GLU A 59 -26.64 77.86 16.50
C GLU A 59 -27.63 78.49 15.52
N GLY A 60 -28.28 77.68 14.67
CA GLY A 60 -29.30 78.14 13.75
C GLY A 60 -30.50 78.76 14.46
N PHE A 61 -30.96 78.12 15.54
CA PHE A 61 -32.04 78.65 16.38
C PHE A 61 -31.65 79.99 17.02
N LEU A 62 -30.46 80.10 17.61
CA LEU A 62 -29.97 81.34 18.21
C LEU A 62 -29.86 82.47 17.17
N LYS A 63 -29.38 82.18 15.95
CA LYS A 63 -29.32 83.17 14.87
C LYS A 63 -30.73 83.62 14.44
N ALA A 64 -31.68 82.70 14.35
CA ALA A 64 -33.05 83.00 13.93
C ALA A 64 -33.80 83.91 14.92
N ILE A 65 -33.61 83.72 16.23
CA ILE A 65 -34.25 84.55 17.27
C ILE A 65 -33.57 85.92 17.48
N VAL A 66 -32.28 86.03 17.16
CA VAL A 66 -31.51 87.28 17.28
C VAL A 66 -31.57 88.14 16.00
N ALA A 67 -32.06 87.58 14.89
CA ALA A 67 -32.29 88.32 13.65
C ALA A 67 -33.34 89.43 13.85
N ASP A 68 -33.21 90.54 13.12
CA ASP A 68 -34.18 91.65 13.11
C ASP A 68 -34.75 91.85 11.69
N PRO A 69 -36.02 91.50 11.43
CA PRO A 69 -36.99 90.89 12.34
C PRO A 69 -36.70 89.39 12.61
N PRO A 70 -37.15 88.84 13.75
CA PRO A 70 -36.91 87.45 14.10
C PRO A 70 -37.56 86.51 13.08
N GLN A 71 -36.79 85.54 12.60
CA GLN A 71 -37.27 84.55 11.65
C GLN A 71 -37.91 83.39 12.41
N LEU A 72 -39.25 83.39 12.45
CA LEU A 72 -40.02 82.30 13.03
C LEU A 72 -40.28 81.24 11.95
N VAL A 73 -40.20 79.98 12.36
CA VAL A 73 -40.47 78.84 11.48
C VAL A 73 -41.96 78.80 11.13
N ASP A 74 -42.29 78.86 9.84
CA ASP A 74 -43.67 78.75 9.37
C ASP A 74 -44.15 77.28 9.39
N ALA A 75 -45.35 77.05 9.92
CA ALA A 75 -45.94 75.73 9.99
C ALA A 75 -46.20 75.14 8.59
N ALA A 76 -46.52 75.98 7.59
CA ALA A 76 -46.72 75.52 6.22
C ALA A 76 -45.38 75.11 5.57
N GLU A 77 -44.30 75.84 5.82
CA GLU A 77 -42.97 75.48 5.34
C GLU A 77 -42.47 74.18 5.99
N ASN A 78 -42.68 74.00 7.30
CA ASN A 78 -42.37 72.75 7.99
C ASN A 78 -43.12 71.56 7.39
N ALA A 79 -44.43 71.68 7.16
CA ALA A 79 -45.22 70.61 6.57
C ALA A 79 -44.71 70.21 5.17
N ARG A 80 -44.28 71.19 4.35
CA ARG A 80 -43.66 70.93 3.05
C ARG A 80 -42.33 70.20 3.19
N LEU A 81 -41.45 70.66 4.08
CA LEU A 81 -40.14 70.04 4.32
C LEU A 81 -40.27 68.61 4.89
N GLU A 82 -41.26 68.35 5.73
CA GLU A 82 -41.58 67.01 6.21
C GLU A 82 -42.01 66.08 5.08
N GLN A 83 -42.83 66.56 4.14
CA GLN A 83 -43.24 65.81 2.96
C GLN A 83 -42.05 65.50 2.04
N ASP A 84 -41.19 66.48 1.76
CA ASP A 84 -39.99 66.31 0.94
C ASP A 84 -39.01 65.33 1.60
N LEU A 85 -38.82 65.43 2.92
CA LEU A 85 -38.01 64.47 3.68
C LEU A 85 -38.59 63.06 3.64
N ALA A 86 -39.91 62.90 3.71
CA ALA A 86 -40.55 61.59 3.61
C ALA A 86 -40.28 60.95 2.23
N GLN A 87 -40.39 61.73 1.14
CA GLN A 87 -40.08 61.27 -0.21
C GLN A 87 -38.60 60.91 -0.36
N ALA A 88 -37.69 61.79 0.09
CA ALA A 88 -36.26 61.56 0.03
C ALA A 88 -35.83 60.33 0.85
N LYS A 89 -36.41 60.13 2.05
CA LYS A 89 -36.16 58.94 2.88
C LYS A 89 -36.66 57.67 2.21
N ALA A 90 -37.83 57.70 1.56
CA ALA A 90 -38.36 56.55 0.82
C ALA A 90 -37.45 56.18 -0.36
N ALA A 91 -37.03 57.18 -1.15
CA ALA A 91 -36.11 56.98 -2.27
C ALA A 91 -34.75 56.42 -1.80
N LEU A 92 -34.19 56.97 -0.72
CA LEU A 92 -32.94 56.49 -0.13
C LEU A 92 -33.07 55.04 0.37
N LYS A 93 -34.19 54.70 1.01
CA LYS A 93 -34.45 53.33 1.50
C LYS A 93 -34.53 52.35 0.33
N ALA A 94 -35.25 52.69 -0.73
CA ALA A 94 -35.34 51.87 -1.94
C ALA A 94 -33.96 51.66 -2.58
N LYS A 95 -33.12 52.73 -2.64
CA LYS A 95 -31.78 52.62 -3.20
C LYS A 95 -30.84 51.78 -2.34
N LYS A 96 -30.90 51.91 -1.01
CA LYS A 96 -30.14 51.07 -0.08
C LYS A 96 -30.48 49.61 -0.24
N GLU A 97 -31.78 49.29 -0.34
CA GLU A 97 -32.24 47.92 -0.56
C GLU A 97 -31.71 47.35 -1.87
N GLN A 98 -31.82 48.10 -2.98
CA GLN A 98 -31.26 47.69 -4.27
C GLN A 98 -29.75 47.44 -4.21
N THR A 99 -28.99 48.31 -3.53
CA THR A 99 -27.54 48.14 -3.39
C THR A 99 -27.19 46.92 -2.54
N ASN A 100 -27.94 46.67 -1.45
CA ASN A 100 -27.74 45.50 -0.61
C ASN A 100 -28.01 44.20 -1.37
N GLN A 101 -29.06 44.14 -2.19
CA GLN A 101 -29.36 43.00 -3.05
C GLN A 101 -28.21 42.72 -4.02
N LYS A 102 -27.73 43.75 -4.73
CA LYS A 102 -26.57 43.60 -5.63
C LYS A 102 -25.30 43.17 -4.90
N LEU A 103 -25.08 43.63 -3.68
CA LEU A 103 -23.93 43.23 -2.87
C LEU A 103 -24.01 41.75 -2.50
N GLN A 104 -25.19 41.26 -2.11
CA GLN A 104 -25.42 39.85 -1.83
C GLN A 104 -25.18 38.98 -3.08
N GLU A 105 -25.74 39.36 -4.22
CA GLU A 105 -25.50 38.67 -5.50
C GLU A 105 -24.00 38.61 -5.84
N LEU A 106 -23.28 39.72 -5.72
CA LEU A 106 -21.84 39.76 -5.95
C LEU A 106 -21.05 38.88 -4.98
N GLN A 107 -21.45 38.85 -3.71
CA GLN A 107 -20.79 38.02 -2.70
C GLN A 107 -21.01 36.52 -2.98
N GLU A 108 -22.22 36.13 -3.38
CA GLU A 108 -22.50 34.76 -3.80
C GLU A 108 -21.71 34.35 -5.05
N LEU A 109 -21.71 35.20 -6.07
CA LEU A 109 -20.94 34.96 -7.29
C LEU A 109 -19.44 34.89 -7.00
N GLY A 110 -18.92 35.78 -6.16
CA GLY A 110 -17.52 35.78 -5.72
C GLY A 110 -17.16 34.49 -4.98
N SER A 111 -18.03 34.00 -4.09
CA SER A 111 -17.81 32.74 -3.37
C SER A 111 -17.82 31.53 -4.31
N ARG A 112 -18.77 31.46 -5.25
CA ARG A 112 -18.83 30.38 -6.26
C ARG A 112 -17.62 30.40 -7.18
N LEU A 113 -17.19 31.59 -7.62
CA LEU A 113 -16.01 31.74 -8.47
C LEU A 113 -14.73 31.30 -7.76
N ALA A 114 -14.56 31.68 -6.49
CA ALA A 114 -13.42 31.25 -5.69
C ALA A 114 -13.36 29.71 -5.57
N GLN A 115 -14.49 29.07 -5.23
CA GLN A 115 -14.57 27.61 -5.16
C GLN A 115 -14.25 26.93 -6.51
N SER A 116 -14.78 27.47 -7.60
CA SER A 116 -14.50 26.95 -8.95
C SER A 116 -13.03 27.13 -9.32
N HIS A 117 -12.42 28.25 -8.96
CA HIS A 117 -11.01 28.52 -9.21
C HIS A 117 -10.13 27.53 -8.45
N ASP A 118 -10.41 27.29 -7.17
CA ASP A 118 -9.66 26.33 -6.34
C ASP A 118 -9.72 24.91 -6.91
N LEU A 119 -10.90 24.48 -7.40
CA LEU A 119 -11.07 23.19 -8.05
C LEU A 119 -10.26 23.09 -9.36
N ILE A 120 -10.33 24.09 -10.22
CA ILE A 120 -9.58 24.14 -11.47
C ILE A 120 -8.08 24.15 -11.18
N GLN A 121 -7.64 24.87 -10.15
CA GLN A 121 -6.25 24.91 -9.75
C GLN A 121 -5.76 23.52 -9.29
N LEU A 122 -6.54 22.81 -8.47
CA LEU A 122 -6.22 21.44 -8.07
C LEU A 122 -6.12 20.50 -9.28
N GLN A 123 -7.11 20.52 -10.17
CA GLN A 123 -7.10 19.71 -11.39
C GLN A 123 -5.89 20.05 -12.28
N THR A 124 -5.56 21.33 -12.41
CA THR A 124 -4.39 21.79 -13.16
C THR A 124 -3.10 21.24 -12.57
N THR A 125 -2.95 21.24 -11.24
CA THR A 125 -1.76 20.66 -10.61
C THR A 125 -1.63 19.15 -10.84
N GLN A 126 -2.75 18.41 -10.84
CA GLN A 126 -2.77 16.98 -11.14
C GLN A 126 -2.44 16.70 -12.61
N LEU A 127 -2.99 17.51 -13.53
CA LEU A 127 -2.68 17.42 -14.96
C LEU A 127 -1.20 17.73 -15.23
N ASN A 128 -0.60 18.65 -14.48
CA ASN A 128 0.81 18.99 -14.63
C ASN A 128 1.76 17.89 -14.14
N SER A 129 1.35 17.04 -13.19
CA SER A 129 2.19 15.91 -12.74
C SER A 129 2.11 14.69 -13.69
N LEU A 130 1.00 14.54 -14.41
CA LEU A 130 0.73 13.37 -15.24
C LEU A 130 1.77 13.10 -16.34
N PRO A 131 2.32 14.10 -17.06
CA PRO A 131 3.36 13.86 -18.06
C PRO A 131 4.64 13.24 -17.47
N ALA A 132 5.02 13.65 -16.26
CA ALA A 132 6.19 13.08 -15.58
C ALA A 132 5.92 11.62 -15.19
N ASP A 133 4.73 11.32 -14.70
CA ASP A 133 4.31 9.95 -14.37
C ASP A 133 4.28 9.05 -15.61
N ILE A 134 3.78 9.57 -16.74
CA ILE A 134 3.79 8.87 -18.03
C ILE A 134 5.22 8.58 -18.47
N GLN A 135 6.12 9.56 -18.43
CA GLN A 135 7.53 9.35 -18.78
C GLN A 135 8.20 8.32 -17.88
N ASN A 136 7.92 8.35 -16.58
CA ASN A 136 8.43 7.36 -15.62
C ASN A 136 7.93 5.95 -15.94
N LEU A 137 6.64 5.80 -16.28
CA LEU A 137 6.04 4.53 -16.69
C LEU A 137 6.61 4.03 -18.03
N GLU A 138 6.78 4.91 -19.02
CA GLU A 138 7.40 4.57 -20.31
C GLU A 138 8.84 4.09 -20.13
N THR A 139 9.62 4.78 -19.30
CA THR A 139 10.99 4.39 -18.96
C THR A 139 11.02 3.03 -18.26
N THR A 140 10.09 2.81 -17.32
CA THR A 140 9.95 1.53 -16.60
C THR A 140 9.60 0.39 -17.56
N ILE A 141 8.66 0.62 -18.48
CA ILE A 141 8.28 -0.35 -19.51
C ILE A 141 9.47 -0.65 -20.43
N ALA A 142 10.22 0.37 -20.87
CA ALA A 142 11.40 0.19 -21.69
C ALA A 142 12.48 -0.66 -20.97
N ASN A 143 12.73 -0.37 -19.69
CA ASN A 143 13.66 -1.13 -18.86
C ASN A 143 13.23 -2.59 -18.67
N LEU A 144 11.93 -2.83 -18.41
CA LEU A 144 11.39 -4.18 -18.27
C LEU A 144 11.47 -4.96 -19.58
N LYS A 145 11.19 -4.32 -20.72
CA LYS A 145 11.35 -4.94 -22.04
C LYS A 145 12.81 -5.29 -22.33
N ALA A 146 13.75 -4.37 -22.06
CA ALA A 146 15.18 -4.63 -22.24
C ALA A 146 15.67 -5.78 -21.33
N ALA A 147 15.20 -5.82 -20.08
CA ALA A 147 15.51 -6.92 -19.16
C ALA A 147 14.94 -8.26 -19.65
N GLN A 148 13.74 -8.26 -20.25
CA GLN A 148 13.13 -9.45 -20.85
C GLN A 148 13.85 -9.91 -22.13
N GLU A 149 14.35 -8.97 -22.93
CA GLU A 149 15.10 -9.25 -24.15
C GLU A 149 16.48 -9.86 -23.91
N THR A 150 16.98 -9.87 -22.67
CA THR A 150 18.23 -10.55 -22.32
C THR A 150 17.94 -12.03 -22.14
N PRO A 151 18.03 -12.87 -23.19
CA PRO A 151 17.51 -14.22 -23.12
C PRO A 151 18.46 -15.00 -22.21
N SER A 152 17.90 -15.71 -21.24
CA SER A 152 18.69 -16.68 -20.50
C SER A 152 19.30 -17.68 -21.48
N SER A 153 20.53 -18.12 -21.23
CA SER A 153 21.19 -19.15 -22.04
C SER A 153 20.40 -20.47 -22.08
N LEU A 154 19.44 -20.66 -21.17
CA LEU A 154 18.56 -21.82 -21.11
C LEU A 154 17.21 -21.52 -21.77
N PRO A 155 16.84 -22.19 -22.88
CA PRO A 155 15.59 -21.94 -23.61
C PRO A 155 14.32 -22.09 -22.76
N MET A 156 14.36 -22.97 -21.75
CA MET A 156 13.24 -23.21 -20.83
C MET A 156 12.97 -22.03 -19.89
N LEU A 157 13.93 -21.12 -19.70
CA LEU A 157 13.77 -19.91 -18.88
C LEU A 157 13.25 -18.71 -19.69
N ASN A 158 13.15 -18.83 -21.01
CA ASN A 158 12.60 -17.79 -21.89
C ASN A 158 11.15 -18.07 -22.29
N LEU A 159 10.47 -18.99 -21.60
CA LEU A 159 9.10 -19.37 -21.87
C LEU A 159 8.12 -18.28 -21.40
N PRO A 160 7.02 -18.03 -22.15
CA PRO A 160 5.92 -17.21 -21.66
C PRO A 160 5.34 -17.78 -20.36
N LEU A 161 4.80 -16.91 -19.49
CA LEU A 161 4.29 -17.28 -18.17
C LEU A 161 3.35 -18.49 -18.18
N HIS A 162 2.45 -18.57 -19.16
CA HIS A 162 1.53 -19.69 -19.30
C HIS A 162 2.27 -21.02 -19.55
N SER A 163 3.23 -21.03 -20.47
CA SER A 163 4.05 -22.20 -20.77
C SER A 163 4.94 -22.60 -19.59
N THR A 164 5.47 -21.63 -18.84
CA THR A 164 6.24 -21.88 -17.61
C THR A 164 5.38 -22.53 -16.53
N ASN A 165 4.15 -22.07 -16.34
CA ASN A 165 3.21 -22.66 -15.37
C ASN A 165 2.79 -24.08 -15.77
N GLN A 166 2.57 -24.32 -17.06
CA GLN A 166 2.26 -25.68 -17.55
C GLN A 166 3.43 -26.63 -17.31
N LEU A 167 4.65 -26.21 -17.67
CA LEU A 167 5.85 -26.99 -17.45
C LEU A 167 6.09 -27.26 -15.95
N LEU A 168 5.87 -26.26 -15.09
CA LEU A 168 5.96 -26.42 -13.64
C LEU A 168 4.99 -27.49 -13.15
N SER A 169 3.73 -27.43 -13.58
CA SER A 169 2.71 -28.42 -13.23
C SER A 169 3.07 -29.83 -13.70
N GLU A 170 3.62 -29.97 -14.91
CA GLU A 170 4.12 -31.26 -15.42
C GLU A 170 5.25 -31.81 -14.55
N LYS A 171 6.22 -30.96 -14.16
CA LYS A 171 7.33 -31.35 -13.30
C LYS A 171 6.89 -31.71 -11.89
N GLU A 172 5.93 -30.98 -11.33
CA GLU A 172 5.33 -31.31 -10.02
C GLU A 172 4.60 -32.66 -10.07
N SER A 173 3.86 -32.95 -11.14
CA SER A 173 3.21 -34.25 -11.34
C SER A 173 4.23 -35.39 -11.48
N ASP A 174 5.31 -35.17 -12.25
CA ASP A 174 6.39 -36.14 -12.39
C ASP A 174 7.09 -36.40 -11.05
N LEU A 175 7.41 -35.36 -10.28
CA LEU A 175 7.98 -35.50 -8.94
C LEU A 175 7.06 -36.29 -8.02
N ALA A 176 5.76 -35.96 -8.00
CA ALA A 176 4.78 -36.70 -7.21
C ALA A 176 4.63 -38.17 -7.66
N ARG A 177 4.89 -38.49 -8.93
CA ARG A 177 4.94 -39.87 -9.42
C ARG A 177 6.22 -40.58 -8.93
N LEU A 178 7.37 -39.95 -9.10
CA LEU A 178 8.65 -40.47 -8.63
C LEU A 178 8.65 -40.73 -7.12
N ASP A 179 8.08 -39.82 -6.32
CA ASP A 179 7.97 -40.01 -4.87
C ASP A 179 7.11 -41.23 -4.52
N ARG A 180 6.02 -41.47 -5.25
CA ARG A 180 5.18 -42.68 -5.08
C ARG A 180 5.95 -43.95 -5.46
N ASP A 181 6.66 -43.93 -6.59
CA ASP A 181 7.47 -45.06 -7.04
C ASP A 181 8.60 -45.38 -6.03
N ILE A 182 9.25 -44.35 -5.48
CA ILE A 182 10.26 -44.48 -4.43
C ILE A 182 9.64 -45.10 -3.18
N ALA A 183 8.48 -44.62 -2.72
CA ALA A 183 7.81 -45.17 -1.54
C ALA A 183 7.42 -46.66 -1.76
N GLN A 184 6.92 -47.00 -2.96
CA GLN A 184 6.58 -48.37 -3.31
C GLN A 184 7.83 -49.27 -3.33
N LEU A 185 8.92 -48.82 -3.94
CA LEU A 185 10.18 -49.58 -3.95
C LEU A 185 10.74 -49.75 -2.54
N GLN A 186 10.71 -48.71 -1.71
CA GLN A 186 11.14 -48.77 -0.32
C GLN A 186 10.31 -49.77 0.51
N SER A 187 9.01 -49.87 0.25
CA SER A 187 8.13 -50.84 0.94
C SER A 187 8.34 -52.29 0.48
N THR A 188 8.65 -52.52 -0.80
CA THR A 188 8.83 -53.88 -1.37
C THR A 188 10.23 -54.44 -1.19
N LEU A 189 11.24 -53.57 -1.05
CA LEU A 189 12.63 -53.94 -0.81
C LEU A 189 12.85 -54.87 0.41
N PRO A 190 12.28 -54.62 1.62
CA PRO A 190 12.48 -55.49 2.76
C PRO A 190 11.91 -56.90 2.55
N ASP A 191 10.75 -57.03 1.91
CA ASP A 191 10.13 -58.34 1.68
C ASP A 191 10.90 -59.14 0.62
N LYS A 192 11.39 -58.48 -0.44
CA LYS A 192 12.31 -59.13 -1.39
C LYS A 192 13.62 -59.54 -0.73
N LYS A 193 14.18 -58.71 0.17
CA LYS A 193 15.36 -59.08 0.97
C LYS A 193 15.09 -60.30 1.85
N ARG A 194 13.93 -60.37 2.51
CA ARG A 194 13.51 -61.54 3.31
C ARG A 194 13.34 -62.78 2.44
N HIS A 195 12.72 -62.66 1.27
CA HIS A 195 12.54 -63.78 0.35
C HIS A 195 13.89 -64.33 -0.16
N VAL A 196 14.83 -63.46 -0.52
CA VAL A 196 16.19 -63.87 -0.89
C VAL A 196 16.92 -64.52 0.28
N ALA A 197 16.77 -64.00 1.51
CA ALA A 197 17.36 -64.62 2.70
C ALA A 197 16.77 -66.02 2.96
N SER A 198 15.46 -66.21 2.79
CA SER A 198 14.80 -67.53 2.90
C SER A 198 15.32 -68.50 1.85
N LEU A 199 15.36 -68.10 0.58
CA LEU A 199 15.87 -68.94 -0.50
C LEU A 199 17.34 -69.34 -0.28
N LYS A 200 18.16 -68.45 0.28
CA LYS A 200 19.54 -68.78 0.67
C LYS A 200 19.58 -69.81 1.80
N ALA A 201 18.76 -69.62 2.83
CA ALA A 201 18.64 -70.56 3.94
C ALA A 201 18.14 -71.95 3.49
N ASP A 202 17.27 -72.01 2.47
CA ASP A 202 16.80 -73.27 1.87
C ASP A 202 17.86 -73.92 0.96
N LEU A 203 18.71 -73.12 0.31
CA LEU A 203 19.79 -73.60 -0.54
C LEU A 203 20.92 -74.25 0.27
N ASP A 204 21.28 -73.67 1.42
CA ASP A 204 22.36 -74.16 2.30
C ASP A 204 22.26 -75.66 2.66
N PRO A 205 21.12 -76.21 3.13
CA PRO A 205 20.99 -77.63 3.43
C PRO A 205 20.98 -78.49 2.15
N ILE A 206 20.50 -77.98 1.02
CA ILE A 206 20.54 -78.69 -0.27
C ILE A 206 21.98 -78.81 -0.75
N GLU A 207 22.77 -77.74 -0.65
CA GLU A 207 24.20 -77.77 -0.95
C GLU A 207 24.97 -78.71 -0.01
N SER A 208 24.67 -78.66 1.29
CA SER A 208 25.24 -79.59 2.28
C SER A 208 24.92 -81.04 1.92
N ARG A 209 23.65 -81.36 1.62
CA ARG A 209 23.23 -82.71 1.18
C ARG A 209 23.92 -83.13 -0.11
N LYS A 210 24.04 -82.23 -1.09
CA LYS A 210 24.79 -82.49 -2.33
C LYS A 210 26.26 -82.81 -2.02
N ARG A 211 26.92 -82.03 -1.15
CA ARG A 211 28.31 -82.26 -0.75
C ARG A 211 28.48 -83.59 -0.02
N SER A 212 27.58 -83.93 0.91
CA SER A 212 27.57 -85.24 1.58
C SER A 212 27.35 -86.39 0.60
N ALA A 213 26.37 -86.29 -0.31
CA ALA A 213 26.12 -87.32 -1.31
C ALA A 213 27.32 -87.52 -2.27
N ILE A 214 28.01 -86.43 -2.65
CA ILE A 214 29.25 -86.51 -3.45
C ILE A 214 30.36 -87.20 -2.63
N ALA A 215 30.52 -86.86 -1.36
CA ALA A 215 31.50 -87.50 -0.48
C ALA A 215 31.21 -89.00 -0.31
N ASP A 216 29.95 -89.37 -0.05
CA ASP A 216 29.49 -90.76 0.07
C ASP A 216 29.72 -91.54 -1.22
N ALA A 217 29.46 -90.94 -2.39
CA ALA A 217 29.72 -91.55 -3.69
C ALA A 217 31.23 -91.76 -3.94
N GLN A 218 32.07 -90.79 -3.57
CA GLN A 218 33.53 -90.92 -3.66
C GLN A 218 34.08 -91.99 -2.71
N GLU A 219 33.54 -92.11 -1.49
CA GLU A 219 33.90 -93.17 -0.56
C GLU A 219 33.44 -94.55 -1.05
N ALA A 220 32.23 -94.66 -1.60
CA ALA A 220 31.76 -95.90 -2.22
C ALA A 220 32.61 -96.30 -3.43
N GLN A 221 33.05 -95.33 -4.23
CA GLN A 221 33.97 -95.56 -5.34
C GLN A 221 35.35 -96.02 -4.84
N LYS A 222 35.89 -95.42 -3.77
CA LYS A 222 37.13 -95.87 -3.13
C LYS A 222 37.01 -97.27 -2.54
N LYS A 223 35.91 -97.60 -1.84
CA LYS A 223 35.63 -98.93 -1.30
C LYS A 223 35.49 -99.98 -2.41
N ARG A 224 34.85 -99.63 -3.54
CA ARG A 224 34.82 -100.49 -4.74
C ARG A 224 36.19 -100.69 -5.37
N GLY A 225 37.02 -99.65 -5.45
CA GLY A 225 38.40 -99.75 -5.92
C GLY A 225 39.27 -100.64 -5.01
N GLN A 226 39.10 -100.53 -3.69
CA GLN A 226 39.80 -101.38 -2.71
C GLN A 226 39.30 -102.84 -2.74
N HIS A 227 37.99 -103.07 -2.90
CA HIS A 227 37.44 -104.41 -3.05
C HIS A 227 37.87 -105.09 -4.36
N ALA A 228 37.93 -104.34 -5.46
CA ALA A 228 38.42 -104.85 -6.74
C ALA A 228 39.92 -105.21 -6.67
N LEU A 229 40.71 -104.39 -5.97
CA LEU A 229 42.13 -104.69 -5.74
C LEU A 229 42.31 -105.92 -4.83
N ALA A 230 41.46 -106.11 -3.83
CA ALA A 230 41.48 -107.29 -2.97
C ALA A 230 41.09 -108.57 -3.72
N GLN A 231 40.09 -108.51 -4.62
CA GLN A 231 39.74 -109.64 -5.49
C GLN A 231 40.85 -109.99 -6.48
N ASP A 232 41.51 -109.01 -7.10
CA ASP A 232 42.64 -109.26 -8.03
C ASP A 232 43.83 -109.91 -7.30
N LEU A 233 44.09 -109.51 -6.04
CA LEU A 233 45.11 -110.13 -5.19
C LEU A 233 44.73 -111.57 -4.79
N ASP A 234 43.46 -111.84 -4.47
CA ASP A 234 42.99 -113.20 -4.16
C ASP A 234 43.03 -114.12 -5.38
N GLU A 235 42.68 -113.62 -6.57
CA GLU A 235 42.78 -114.38 -7.84
C GLU A 235 44.24 -114.70 -8.19
N ARG A 236 45.15 -113.73 -8.04
CA ARG A 236 46.60 -113.98 -8.16
C ARG A 236 47.13 -114.94 -7.11
N GLY A 237 46.65 -114.86 -5.87
CA GLY A 237 47.01 -115.79 -4.79
C GLY A 237 46.57 -117.22 -5.09
N LYS A 238 45.36 -117.41 -5.65
CA LYS A 238 44.87 -118.70 -6.12
C LYS A 238 45.65 -119.22 -7.32
N TRP A 239 45.98 -118.36 -8.29
CA TRP A 239 46.79 -118.72 -9.45
C TRP A 239 48.20 -119.16 -9.03
N LEU A 240 48.89 -118.39 -8.18
CA LEU A 240 50.22 -118.74 -7.68
C LEU A 240 50.21 -120.05 -6.88
N LYS A 241 49.18 -120.30 -6.05
CA LYS A 241 49.02 -121.60 -5.36
C LYS A 241 48.78 -122.77 -6.34
N SER A 242 48.03 -122.54 -7.41
CA SER A 242 47.82 -123.54 -8.47
C SER A 242 49.11 -123.81 -9.25
N VAL A 243 49.90 -122.77 -9.55
CA VAL A 243 51.20 -122.90 -10.20
C VAL A 243 52.22 -123.58 -9.28
N ASP A 244 52.27 -123.24 -7.98
CA ASP A 244 53.11 -123.93 -6.99
C ASP A 244 52.72 -125.41 -6.86
N SER A 245 51.42 -125.71 -6.83
CA SER A 245 50.93 -127.10 -6.81
C SER A 245 51.29 -127.85 -8.10
N GLY A 246 51.21 -127.20 -9.27
CA GLY A 246 51.63 -127.76 -10.55
C GLY A 246 53.15 -127.98 -10.64
N LEU A 247 53.96 -127.04 -10.14
CA LEU A 247 55.42 -127.17 -10.07
C LEU A 247 55.84 -128.27 -9.09
N ARG A 248 55.17 -128.40 -7.94
CA ARG A 248 55.38 -129.52 -7.00
C ARG A 248 55.03 -130.87 -7.62
N LEU A 249 53.99 -130.93 -8.46
CA LEU A 249 53.64 -132.13 -9.23
C LEU A 249 54.65 -132.44 -10.34
N MET A 250 55.27 -131.44 -10.96
CA MET A 250 56.37 -131.64 -11.94
C MET A 250 57.72 -131.98 -11.30
N LEU A 251 57.91 -131.68 -10.00
CA LEU A 251 59.13 -132.01 -9.24
C LEU A 251 59.02 -133.33 -8.46
N GLN A 252 57.92 -134.08 -8.64
CA GLN A 252 57.76 -135.47 -8.21
C GLN A 252 57.52 -136.38 -9.42
N ILE A 253 58.55 -136.50 -10.25
CA ILE A 253 59.13 -137.70 -10.90
C ILE A 253 60.44 -137.26 -11.56
#